data_AF-A0AAD3B006-F1
#
_entry.id   AF-A0AAD3B006-F1
#
_cell.length_a   1.000
_cell.length_b   1.000
_cell.length_c   1.000
_cell.angle_alpha   90.00
_cell.angle_beta   90.00
_cell.angle_gamma   90.00
#
_symmetry.space_group_name_H-M   'P 1'
#
loop_
_entity.id
_entity.type
_entity.pdbx_description
1 polymer ?
#
loop_
_entity_poly.entity_id
_entity_poly.type
_entity_poly.pdbx_seq_one_letter_code
_entity_poly.pdbx_strand_id
1 'polypeptide(L)'
;MIKDSYIFLGVIVCTIILRAPNLFPSVINWDESTFILMGQSVLDGHLPYLELWDNKPPLLFFIFALFIGIGGKNIVWIRVAGSLFLGISAFFVYKTGELIGTVSTGLIAAIIFIIMTGELGGKAIMSEVIAAVPLTAAFWLMIRSSDNPRSRFYFLLGILLAMATLIRFNLAYLALAIFLYYCIRSLVLQKRLARIAPISFVIGFCLTILLVVIPYWTSGNLSILYRSVLEAPFHYSTSQISRSGLTSHFIVEGVKQGNPILWVSFLGGLILIITKLINPQLTIINASRPSLVIFLLWFLAIALSIASSGNTYSHYIIQILPLMTLTTGLFFSSPIWSRFRYIGIALFGIGLLEIARPLMTEYRSMLTQVKNGTLFQDESYRLADFLRRANPDREPIYLLDDHIAYWLTDTKPLSKIITHPSNINQPALLKTVMGEDATAEKEIANILAKKPLFIAKKSYTWYLESTSETNQLLLEYLKNHYQLTAKIEDMYVYKRR
;
A
#
# COMPACT_ATOMS: atom_id res chain seq x y z
N MET A 1 4.54 -33.68 -10.38
CA MET A 1 4.69 -32.20 -10.32
C MET A 1 3.32 -31.56 -10.40
N ILE A 2 2.96 -30.72 -9.43
CA ILE A 2 1.73 -29.91 -9.52
C ILE A 2 1.98 -28.83 -10.59
N LYS A 3 1.02 -28.60 -11.48
CA LYS A 3 1.14 -27.54 -12.50
C LYS A 3 1.10 -26.17 -11.82
N ASP A 4 1.94 -25.24 -12.27
CA ASP A 4 1.97 -23.85 -11.79
C ASP A 4 0.60 -23.18 -11.82
N SER A 5 -0.25 -23.53 -12.80
CA SER A 5 -1.62 -23.02 -12.92
C SER A 5 -2.51 -23.39 -11.72
N TYR A 6 -2.35 -24.59 -11.15
CA TYR A 6 -3.12 -25.01 -9.97
C TYR A 6 -2.63 -24.30 -8.71
N ILE A 7 -1.33 -24.07 -8.57
CA ILE A 7 -0.78 -23.30 -7.46
C ILE A 7 -1.25 -21.84 -7.55
N PHE A 8 -1.19 -21.24 -8.73
CA PHE A 8 -1.69 -19.88 -8.96
C PHE A 8 -3.16 -19.76 -8.56
N LEU A 9 -4.02 -20.64 -9.07
CA LEU A 9 -5.45 -20.63 -8.72
C LEU A 9 -5.66 -20.88 -7.22
N GLY A 10 -4.95 -21.83 -6.62
CA GLY A 10 -5.04 -22.13 -5.20
C GLY A 10 -4.64 -20.95 -4.31
N VAL A 11 -3.56 -20.23 -4.67
CA VAL A 11 -3.12 -19.03 -3.95
C VAL A 11 -4.13 -17.89 -4.10
N ILE A 12 -4.72 -17.69 -5.28
CA ILE A 12 -5.76 -16.68 -5.51
C ILE A 12 -7.01 -16.97 -4.66
N VAL A 13 -7.51 -18.20 -4.72
CA VAL A 13 -8.68 -18.63 -3.93
C VAL A 13 -8.38 -18.50 -2.43
N CYS A 14 -7.21 -18.94 -1.99
CA CYS A 14 -6.77 -18.78 -0.60
C CYS A 14 -6.76 -17.31 -0.19
N THR A 15 -6.25 -16.42 -1.05
CA THR A 15 -6.21 -14.97 -0.78
C THR A 15 -7.62 -14.40 -0.63
N ILE A 16 -8.53 -14.71 -1.55
CA ILE A 16 -9.92 -14.22 -1.51
C ILE A 16 -10.61 -14.71 -0.23
N ILE A 17 -10.44 -15.99 0.14
CA ILE A 17 -10.98 -16.52 1.40
C ILE A 17 -10.37 -15.76 2.58
N LEU A 18 -9.05 -15.62 2.68
CA LEU A 18 -8.42 -14.91 3.80
C LEU A 18 -8.72 -13.40 3.83
N ARG A 19 -9.31 -12.84 2.77
CA ARG A 19 -9.73 -11.42 2.68
C ARG A 19 -11.23 -11.21 2.77
N ALA A 20 -12.05 -12.27 2.71
CA ALA A 20 -13.51 -12.17 2.62
C ALA A 20 -14.18 -11.27 3.69
N PRO A 21 -13.78 -11.31 4.98
CA PRO A 21 -14.36 -10.43 6.00
C PRO A 21 -14.16 -8.94 5.71
N ASN A 22 -13.08 -8.60 5.01
CA ASN A 22 -12.69 -7.24 4.69
C ASN A 22 -13.38 -6.72 3.42
N LEU A 23 -14.24 -7.48 2.75
CA LEU A 23 -14.82 -7.03 1.46
C LEU A 23 -15.97 -6.03 1.62
N PHE A 24 -16.69 -6.06 2.75
CA PHE A 24 -17.99 -5.39 2.90
C PHE A 24 -17.95 -4.02 3.59
N PRO A 25 -17.13 -3.77 4.63
CA PRO A 25 -17.13 -2.49 5.34
C PRO A 25 -16.93 -1.30 4.39
N SER A 26 -17.65 -0.20 4.57
CA SER A 26 -17.50 1.01 3.75
C SER A 26 -16.09 1.59 3.82
N VAL A 27 -15.50 1.61 5.01
CA VAL A 27 -14.19 2.19 5.32
C VAL A 27 -13.43 1.24 6.24
N ILE A 28 -12.32 0.70 5.74
CA ILE A 28 -11.29 0.05 6.58
C ILE A 28 -10.19 1.05 6.88
N ASN A 29 -9.85 1.86 5.88
CA ASN A 29 -8.82 2.87 5.96
C ASN A 29 -9.18 4.01 4.98
N TRP A 30 -9.02 5.25 5.43
CA TRP A 30 -9.26 6.47 4.65
C TRP A 30 -8.43 6.64 3.38
N ASP A 31 -7.23 6.08 3.31
CA ASP A 31 -6.36 6.18 2.14
C ASP A 31 -7.01 5.45 0.97
N GLU A 32 -7.64 4.30 1.24
CA GLU A 32 -8.42 3.55 0.23
C GLU A 32 -9.55 4.43 -0.32
N SER A 33 -10.23 5.19 0.54
CA SER A 33 -11.29 6.10 0.10
C SER A 33 -10.75 7.23 -0.79
N THR A 34 -9.59 7.78 -0.44
CA THR A 34 -8.87 8.77 -1.27
C THR A 34 -8.48 8.18 -2.62
N PHE A 35 -7.95 6.95 -2.66
CA PHE A 35 -7.56 6.30 -3.91
C PHE A 35 -8.76 6.00 -4.80
N ILE A 36 -9.90 5.63 -4.22
CA ILE A 36 -11.17 5.44 -4.94
C ILE A 36 -11.64 6.76 -5.57
N LEU A 37 -11.63 7.87 -4.81
CA LEU A 37 -12.00 9.18 -5.33
C LEU A 37 -11.07 9.63 -6.46
N MET A 38 -9.76 9.49 -6.27
CA MET A 38 -8.76 9.82 -7.29
C MET A 38 -8.95 8.95 -8.55
N GLY A 39 -9.20 7.65 -8.40
CA GLY A 39 -9.47 6.74 -9.51
C GLY A 39 -10.77 7.08 -10.25
N GLN A 40 -11.82 7.51 -9.54
CA GLN A 40 -13.04 7.99 -10.17
C GLN A 40 -12.79 9.26 -10.98
N SER A 41 -12.03 10.24 -10.44
CA SER A 41 -11.72 11.48 -11.17
C SER A 41 -10.93 11.20 -12.47
N VAL A 42 -10.08 10.17 -12.48
CA VAL A 42 -9.41 9.68 -13.68
C VAL A 42 -10.40 9.14 -14.71
N LEU A 43 -11.39 8.32 -14.29
CA LEU A 43 -12.45 7.86 -15.19
C LEU A 43 -13.33 8.99 -15.71
N ASP A 44 -13.51 10.04 -14.91
CA ASP A 44 -14.24 11.25 -15.29
C ASP A 44 -13.45 12.12 -16.30
N GLY A 45 -12.24 11.71 -16.70
CA GLY A 45 -11.45 12.36 -17.75
C GLY A 45 -10.35 13.31 -17.24
N HIS A 46 -10.07 13.33 -15.93
CA HIS A 46 -9.06 14.21 -15.35
C HIS A 46 -7.75 13.48 -15.09
N LEU A 47 -6.61 14.07 -15.46
CA LEU A 47 -5.33 13.55 -14.99
C LEU A 47 -5.25 13.68 -13.46
N PRO A 48 -4.58 12.74 -12.75
CA PRO A 48 -4.35 12.87 -11.32
C PRO A 48 -3.76 14.24 -10.96
N TYR A 49 -4.14 14.76 -9.79
CA TYR A 49 -3.73 16.07 -9.22
C TYR A 49 -4.46 17.30 -9.81
N LEU A 50 -5.14 17.17 -10.95
CA LEU A 50 -5.79 18.31 -11.59
C LEU A 50 -7.11 18.69 -10.94
N GLU A 51 -7.99 17.73 -10.68
CA GLU A 51 -9.28 18.00 -10.03
C GLU A 51 -9.24 17.65 -8.54
N LEU A 52 -8.75 16.44 -8.23
CA LEU A 52 -8.52 15.95 -6.88
C LEU A 52 -7.02 15.77 -6.65
N TRP A 53 -6.59 15.77 -5.38
CA TRP A 53 -5.18 15.75 -5.03
C TRP A 53 -4.83 14.79 -3.91
N ASP A 54 -3.70 14.10 -4.09
CA ASP A 54 -3.03 13.26 -3.09
C ASP A 54 -1.52 13.22 -3.43
N ASN A 55 -0.67 12.81 -2.49
CA ASN A 55 0.78 12.78 -2.70
C ASN A 55 1.34 11.44 -3.20
N LYS A 56 0.48 10.41 -3.41
CA LYS A 56 0.93 9.16 -4.04
C LYS A 56 1.18 9.35 -5.54
N PRO A 57 2.15 8.62 -6.12
CA PRO A 57 2.41 8.64 -7.55
C PRO A 57 1.24 8.15 -8.42
N PRO A 58 1.18 8.56 -9.71
CA PRO A 58 -0.06 8.55 -10.47
C PRO A 58 -0.52 7.17 -10.94
N LEU A 59 0.38 6.19 -11.10
CA LEU A 59 -0.02 4.84 -11.57
C LEU A 59 -0.97 4.16 -10.59
N LEU A 60 -0.89 4.50 -9.29
CA LEU A 60 -1.85 4.04 -8.29
C LEU A 60 -3.29 4.42 -8.68
N PHE A 61 -3.52 5.68 -9.03
CA PHE A 61 -4.87 6.17 -9.34
C PHE A 61 -5.40 5.61 -10.66
N PHE A 62 -4.54 5.41 -11.65
CA PHE A 62 -4.92 4.71 -12.88
C PHE A 62 -5.32 3.24 -12.62
N ILE A 63 -4.71 2.57 -11.64
CA ILE A 63 -5.11 1.21 -11.24
C ILE A 63 -6.49 1.23 -10.55
N PHE A 64 -6.76 2.21 -9.69
CA PHE A 64 -8.11 2.36 -9.11
C PHE A 64 -9.15 2.74 -10.16
N ALA A 65 -8.80 3.58 -11.15
CA ALA A 65 -9.64 3.87 -12.30
C ALA A 65 -9.97 2.59 -13.08
N LEU A 66 -8.97 1.71 -13.31
CA LEU A 66 -9.20 0.41 -13.95
C LEU A 66 -10.15 -0.47 -13.13
N PHE A 67 -10.01 -0.51 -11.80
CA PHE A 67 -10.92 -1.27 -10.94
C PHE A 67 -12.36 -0.78 -11.09
N ILE A 68 -12.57 0.53 -10.96
CA ILE A 68 -13.90 1.13 -11.08
C ILE A 68 -14.46 0.97 -12.51
N GLY A 69 -13.61 1.08 -13.54
CA GLY A 69 -14.05 0.95 -14.94
C GLY A 69 -14.54 -0.46 -15.29
N ILE A 70 -14.01 -1.50 -14.64
CA ILE A 70 -14.42 -2.89 -14.87
C ILE A 70 -15.66 -3.27 -14.06
N GLY A 71 -15.71 -2.93 -12.77
CA GLY A 71 -16.77 -3.41 -11.88
C GLY A 71 -17.71 -2.34 -11.33
N GLY A 72 -17.61 -1.11 -11.85
CA GLY A 72 -18.46 0.01 -11.49
C GLY A 72 -18.25 0.51 -10.06
N LYS A 73 -19.25 1.25 -9.54
CA LYS A 73 -19.24 1.81 -8.19
C LYS A 73 -19.57 0.76 -7.12
N ASN A 74 -18.65 -0.19 -6.91
CA ASN A 74 -18.80 -1.27 -5.97
C ASN A 74 -17.52 -1.50 -5.13
N ILE A 75 -17.61 -1.23 -3.82
CA ILE A 75 -16.51 -1.41 -2.86
C ILE A 75 -16.05 -2.88 -2.79
N VAL A 76 -17.00 -3.83 -2.81
CA VAL A 76 -16.71 -5.27 -2.78
C VAL A 76 -15.85 -5.65 -3.98
N TRP A 77 -16.20 -5.16 -5.17
CA TRP A 77 -15.41 -5.42 -6.36
C TRP A 77 -14.00 -4.84 -6.27
N ILE A 78 -13.88 -3.59 -5.82
CA ILE A 78 -12.57 -2.94 -5.64
C ILE A 78 -11.70 -3.82 -4.74
N ARG A 79 -12.24 -4.30 -3.60
CA ARG A 79 -11.52 -5.18 -2.66
C ARG A 79 -11.24 -6.59 -3.17
N VAL A 80 -12.10 -7.15 -4.01
CA VAL A 80 -11.79 -8.38 -4.76
C VAL A 80 -10.62 -8.14 -5.70
N ALA A 81 -10.61 -7.05 -6.46
CA ALA A 81 -9.52 -6.71 -7.38
C ALA A 81 -8.18 -6.51 -6.64
N GLY A 82 -8.17 -5.81 -5.50
CA GLY A 82 -6.98 -5.71 -4.65
C GLY A 82 -6.54 -7.05 -4.05
N SER A 83 -7.48 -7.94 -3.73
CA SER A 83 -7.18 -9.31 -3.29
C SER A 83 -6.53 -10.14 -4.42
N LEU A 84 -6.90 -9.92 -5.68
CA LEU A 84 -6.22 -10.52 -6.82
C LEU A 84 -4.77 -10.03 -6.94
N PHE A 85 -4.52 -8.73 -6.73
CA PHE A 85 -3.15 -8.18 -6.70
C PHE A 85 -2.31 -8.80 -5.58
N LEU A 86 -2.88 -8.95 -4.38
CA LEU A 86 -2.20 -9.64 -3.28
C LEU A 86 -1.89 -11.11 -3.62
N GLY A 87 -2.84 -11.83 -4.23
CA GLY A 87 -2.64 -13.21 -4.63
C GLY A 87 -1.61 -13.39 -5.75
N ILE A 88 -1.55 -12.45 -6.72
CA ILE A 88 -0.48 -12.41 -7.74
C ILE A 88 0.88 -12.19 -7.07
N SER A 89 0.96 -11.28 -6.10
CA SER A 89 2.19 -11.03 -5.34
C SER A 89 2.62 -12.28 -4.56
N ALA A 90 1.67 -12.94 -3.88
CA ALA A 90 1.90 -14.18 -3.15
C ALA A 90 2.36 -15.32 -4.08
N PHE A 91 1.86 -15.36 -5.32
CA PHE A 91 2.34 -16.31 -6.32
C PHE A 91 3.80 -16.08 -6.69
N PHE A 92 4.25 -14.84 -6.88
CA PHE A 92 5.67 -14.55 -7.13
C PHE A 92 6.54 -14.81 -5.90
N VAL A 93 6.01 -14.62 -4.68
CA VAL A 93 6.66 -15.09 -3.45
C VAL A 93 6.82 -16.61 -3.47
N TYR A 94 5.76 -17.37 -3.80
CA TYR A 94 5.83 -18.82 -3.99
C TYR A 94 6.92 -19.21 -5.00
N LYS A 95 6.91 -18.62 -6.20
CA LYS A 95 7.88 -18.93 -7.25
C LYS A 95 9.31 -18.61 -6.82
N THR A 96 9.51 -17.57 -6.02
CA THR A 96 10.84 -17.25 -5.48
C THR A 96 11.26 -18.28 -4.43
N GLY A 97 10.37 -18.66 -3.52
CA GLY A 97 10.62 -19.67 -2.49
C GLY A 97 10.93 -21.05 -3.08
N GLU A 98 10.23 -21.43 -4.15
CA GLU A 98 10.49 -22.64 -4.92
C GLU A 98 11.90 -22.64 -5.54
N LEU A 99 12.36 -21.48 -6.07
CA LEU A 99 13.69 -21.37 -6.67
C LEU A 99 14.83 -21.45 -5.65
N ILE A 100 14.66 -20.84 -4.46
CA ILE A 100 15.74 -20.77 -3.46
C ILE A 100 15.74 -21.95 -2.49
N GLY A 101 14.63 -22.67 -2.38
CA GLY A 101 14.44 -23.80 -1.47
C GLY A 101 13.64 -24.92 -2.14
N THR A 102 12.41 -25.13 -1.67
CA THR A 102 11.51 -26.21 -2.09
C THR A 102 10.10 -25.69 -2.38
N VAL A 103 9.23 -26.53 -2.94
CA VAL A 103 7.79 -26.22 -3.09
C VAL A 103 7.17 -25.83 -1.74
N SER A 104 7.53 -26.53 -0.66
CA SER A 104 7.07 -26.21 0.71
C SER A 104 7.56 -24.85 1.18
N THR A 105 8.81 -24.48 0.87
CA THR A 105 9.36 -23.13 1.13
C THR A 105 8.49 -22.06 0.51
N GLY A 106 8.14 -22.22 -0.77
CA GLY A 106 7.29 -21.30 -1.51
C GLY A 106 5.88 -21.20 -0.94
N LEU A 107 5.25 -22.34 -0.63
CA LEU A 107 3.87 -22.37 -0.12
C LEU A 107 3.77 -21.74 1.27
N ILE A 108 4.70 -22.07 2.18
CA ILE A 108 4.75 -21.49 3.52
C ILE A 108 4.94 -19.96 3.41
N ALA A 109 5.90 -19.52 2.58
CA ALA A 109 6.15 -18.10 2.38
C ALA A 109 4.91 -17.35 1.84
N ALA A 110 4.25 -17.89 0.82
CA ALA A 110 3.07 -17.28 0.21
C ALA A 110 1.87 -17.18 1.18
N ILE A 111 1.60 -18.24 1.95
CA ILE A 111 0.48 -18.24 2.91
C ILE A 111 0.75 -17.25 4.04
N ILE A 112 1.94 -17.27 4.64
CA ILE A 112 2.28 -16.32 5.71
C ILE A 112 2.26 -14.89 5.18
N PHE A 113 2.73 -14.66 3.94
CA PHE A 113 2.68 -13.36 3.30
C PHE A 113 1.25 -12.81 3.20
N ILE A 114 0.29 -13.60 2.71
CA ILE A 114 -1.11 -13.17 2.62
C ILE A 114 -1.67 -12.77 3.99
N ILE A 115 -1.45 -13.61 5.00
CA ILE A 115 -2.01 -13.38 6.34
C ILE A 115 -1.35 -12.14 6.97
N MET A 116 -0.01 -12.06 6.97
CA MET A 116 0.75 -10.94 7.54
C MET A 116 0.48 -9.60 6.86
N THR A 117 0.28 -9.58 5.54
CA THR A 117 -0.12 -8.35 4.85
C THR A 117 -1.43 -7.80 5.41
N GLY A 118 -2.38 -8.67 5.79
CA GLY A 118 -3.62 -8.24 6.42
C GLY A 118 -3.38 -7.61 7.79
N GLU A 119 -2.66 -8.31 8.67
CA GLU A 119 -2.45 -7.82 10.05
C GLU A 119 -1.60 -6.55 10.14
N LEU A 120 -0.70 -6.34 9.17
CA LEU A 120 0.16 -5.16 9.13
C LEU A 120 -0.47 -4.00 8.33
N GLY A 121 -1.79 -3.82 8.41
CA GLY A 121 -2.47 -2.66 7.81
C GLY A 121 -2.83 -2.78 6.33
N GLY A 122 -2.64 -3.95 5.71
CA GLY A 122 -3.07 -4.25 4.33
C GLY A 122 -4.44 -4.93 4.23
N LYS A 123 -5.33 -4.71 5.21
CA LYS A 123 -6.76 -5.13 5.12
C LYS A 123 -7.51 -4.31 4.08
N ALA A 124 -7.22 -3.02 4.01
CA ALA A 124 -7.61 -2.13 2.92
C ALA A 124 -6.62 -2.23 1.76
N ILE A 125 -7.03 -1.80 0.58
CA ILE A 125 -6.17 -1.78 -0.62
C ILE A 125 -5.22 -0.58 -0.55
N MET A 126 -4.15 -0.75 0.21
CA MET A 126 -3.09 0.23 0.32
C MET A 126 -2.18 0.18 -0.91
N SER A 127 -1.50 1.30 -1.17
CA SER A 127 -0.53 1.38 -2.26
C SER A 127 0.61 0.35 -2.15
N GLU A 128 0.95 -0.13 -0.96
CA GLU A 128 1.92 -1.22 -0.73
C GLU A 128 1.43 -2.55 -1.29
N VAL A 129 0.14 -2.86 -1.13
CA VAL A 129 -0.46 -4.10 -1.65
C VAL A 129 -0.42 -4.09 -3.17
N ILE A 130 -0.70 -2.94 -3.78
CA ILE A 130 -0.64 -2.77 -5.25
C ILE A 130 0.82 -2.80 -5.76
N ALA A 131 1.74 -2.12 -5.07
CA ALA A 131 3.16 -2.09 -5.42
C ALA A 131 3.85 -3.45 -5.21
N ALA A 132 3.31 -4.32 -4.34
CA ALA A 132 3.85 -5.65 -4.10
C ALA A 132 3.87 -6.53 -5.36
N VAL A 133 2.95 -6.31 -6.32
CA VAL A 133 2.91 -7.08 -7.58
C VAL A 133 4.18 -6.86 -8.40
N PRO A 134 4.48 -5.64 -8.88
CA PRO A 134 5.70 -5.41 -9.64
C PRO A 134 6.97 -5.67 -8.81
N LEU A 135 6.92 -5.41 -7.50
CA LEU A 135 8.05 -5.65 -6.59
C LEU A 135 8.43 -7.14 -6.50
N THR A 136 7.46 -8.01 -6.20
CA THR A 136 7.70 -9.46 -6.06
C THR A 136 8.00 -10.10 -7.40
N ALA A 137 7.36 -9.65 -8.49
CA ALA A 137 7.67 -10.09 -9.85
C ALA A 137 9.10 -9.72 -10.26
N ALA A 138 9.55 -8.49 -9.96
CA ALA A 138 10.90 -8.02 -10.22
C ALA A 138 11.93 -8.83 -9.41
N PHE A 139 11.63 -9.10 -8.14
CA PHE A 139 12.50 -9.90 -7.28
C PHE A 139 12.65 -11.33 -7.82
N TRP A 140 11.52 -11.99 -8.10
CA TRP A 140 11.51 -13.31 -8.72
C TRP A 140 12.31 -13.35 -10.02
N LEU A 141 12.11 -12.35 -10.90
CA LEU A 141 12.81 -12.26 -12.18
C LEU A 141 14.33 -12.15 -11.98
N MET A 142 14.79 -11.34 -11.02
CA MET A 142 16.21 -11.21 -10.70
C MET A 142 16.81 -12.53 -10.18
N ILE A 143 16.12 -13.23 -9.28
CA ILE A 143 16.57 -14.52 -8.74
C ILE A 143 16.59 -15.59 -9.84
N ARG A 144 15.57 -15.65 -10.70
CA ARG A 144 15.48 -16.60 -11.81
C ARG A 144 16.56 -16.38 -12.89
N SER A 145 16.91 -15.11 -13.14
CA SER A 145 17.82 -14.74 -14.23
C SER A 145 19.28 -14.58 -13.80
N SER A 146 19.59 -14.77 -12.52
CA SER A 146 20.93 -14.57 -11.95
C SER A 146 21.98 -15.47 -12.64
N ASP A 147 21.61 -16.73 -12.92
CA ASP A 147 22.48 -17.72 -13.55
C ASP A 147 22.42 -17.69 -15.09
N ASN A 148 21.32 -17.19 -15.66
CA ASN A 148 21.09 -17.13 -17.12
C ASN A 148 20.63 -15.74 -17.58
N PRO A 149 21.52 -14.72 -17.54
CA PRO A 149 21.16 -13.35 -17.84
C PRO A 149 20.83 -13.13 -19.32
N ARG A 150 19.77 -12.35 -19.60
CA ARG A 150 19.39 -11.89 -20.95
C ARG A 150 18.98 -10.42 -20.91
N SER A 151 19.24 -9.67 -21.98
CA SER A 151 18.92 -8.23 -22.07
C SER A 151 17.45 -7.92 -21.77
N ARG A 152 16.54 -8.73 -22.33
CA ARG A 152 15.09 -8.61 -22.10
C ARG A 152 14.68 -8.68 -20.62
N PHE A 153 15.44 -9.39 -19.78
CA PHE A 153 15.14 -9.48 -18.35
C PHE A 153 15.50 -8.18 -17.63
N TYR A 154 16.61 -7.53 -18.00
CA TYR A 154 16.96 -6.23 -17.46
C TYR A 154 15.99 -5.13 -17.90
N PHE A 155 15.55 -5.17 -19.15
CA PHE A 155 14.51 -4.28 -19.66
C PHE A 155 13.18 -4.44 -18.89
N LEU A 156 12.70 -5.68 -18.73
CA LEU A 156 11.49 -5.96 -17.97
C LEU A 156 11.64 -5.58 -16.48
N LEU A 157 12.83 -5.77 -15.90
CA LEU A 157 13.13 -5.34 -14.54
C LEU A 157 13.05 -3.81 -14.39
N GLY A 158 13.52 -3.06 -15.39
CA GLY A 158 13.37 -1.60 -15.44
C GLY A 158 11.91 -1.17 -15.46
N ILE A 159 11.08 -1.84 -16.27
CA ILE A 159 9.63 -1.60 -16.32
C ILE A 159 8.99 -1.88 -14.96
N LEU A 160 9.23 -3.06 -14.37
CA LEU A 160 8.62 -3.46 -13.11
C LEU A 160 9.02 -2.51 -11.97
N LEU A 161 10.30 -2.14 -11.85
CA LEU A 161 10.73 -1.21 -10.81
C LEU A 161 10.22 0.21 -11.05
N ALA A 162 10.08 0.67 -12.31
CA ALA A 162 9.42 1.94 -12.60
C ALA A 162 7.93 1.93 -12.23
N MET A 163 7.20 0.84 -12.52
CA MET A 163 5.81 0.67 -12.09
C MET A 163 5.70 0.72 -10.57
N ALA A 164 6.58 0.00 -9.85
CA ALA A 164 6.62 0.02 -8.40
C ALA A 164 6.86 1.45 -7.86
N THR A 165 7.81 2.20 -8.44
CA THR A 165 8.08 3.61 -8.10
C THR A 165 6.90 4.53 -8.43
N LEU A 166 6.20 4.30 -9.54
CA LEU A 166 5.02 5.07 -9.96
C LEU A 166 3.74 4.70 -9.19
N ILE A 167 3.78 3.68 -8.34
CA ILE A 167 2.74 3.38 -7.34
C ILE A 167 3.18 3.91 -5.97
N ARG A 168 4.47 3.80 -5.63
CA ARG A 168 5.07 4.27 -4.38
C ARG A 168 6.47 4.84 -4.59
N PHE A 169 6.60 6.16 -4.39
CA PHE A 169 7.81 6.89 -4.74
C PHE A 169 9.06 6.42 -3.98
N ASN A 170 8.91 6.01 -2.71
CA ASN A 170 10.02 5.52 -1.89
C ASN A 170 10.68 4.25 -2.47
N LEU A 171 10.03 3.51 -3.37
CA LEU A 171 10.66 2.36 -4.05
C LEU A 171 11.70 2.79 -5.10
N ALA A 172 11.84 4.10 -5.39
CA ALA A 172 12.95 4.63 -6.17
C ALA A 172 14.33 4.31 -5.55
N TYR A 173 14.44 4.23 -4.21
CA TYR A 173 15.68 3.80 -3.54
C TYR A 173 16.11 2.40 -3.95
N LEU A 174 15.15 1.47 -4.07
CA LEU A 174 15.43 0.11 -4.54
C LEU A 174 15.82 0.12 -6.02
N ALA A 175 15.10 0.85 -6.87
CA ALA A 175 15.45 0.97 -8.29
C ALA A 175 16.87 1.49 -8.48
N LEU A 176 17.26 2.51 -7.71
CA LEU A 176 18.62 3.07 -7.71
C LEU A 176 19.66 2.04 -7.23
N ALA A 177 19.40 1.33 -6.13
CA ALA A 177 20.32 0.30 -5.63
C ALA A 177 20.56 -0.83 -6.65
N ILE A 178 19.50 -1.28 -7.34
CA ILE A 178 19.60 -2.29 -8.39
C ILE A 178 20.34 -1.77 -9.63
N PHE A 179 20.08 -0.52 -10.02
CA PHE A 179 20.83 0.12 -11.10
C PHE A 179 22.33 0.19 -10.79
N LEU A 180 22.69 0.70 -9.60
CA LEU A 180 24.09 0.78 -9.15
C LEU A 180 24.76 -0.59 -9.09
N TYR A 181 24.05 -1.62 -8.61
CA TYR A 181 24.54 -3.00 -8.63
C TYR A 181 24.91 -3.47 -10.04
N TYR A 182 24.06 -3.22 -11.04
CA TYR A 182 24.38 -3.59 -12.43
C TYR A 182 25.49 -2.75 -13.03
N CYS A 183 25.59 -1.46 -12.70
CA CYS A 183 26.73 -0.62 -13.08
C CYS A 183 28.04 -1.19 -12.54
N ILE A 184 28.12 -1.49 -11.24
CA ILE A 184 29.32 -2.08 -10.63
C ILE A 184 29.63 -3.45 -11.27
N ARG A 185 28.63 -4.31 -11.44
CA ARG A 185 28.81 -5.62 -12.08
C ARG A 185 29.31 -5.49 -13.53
N SER A 186 28.87 -4.46 -14.25
CA SER A 186 29.32 -4.19 -15.62
C SER A 186 30.81 -3.84 -15.70
N LEU A 187 31.32 -3.11 -14.71
CA LEU A 187 32.72 -2.73 -14.58
C LEU A 187 33.59 -3.93 -14.19
N VAL A 188 33.11 -4.77 -13.26
CA VAL A 188 33.88 -5.91 -12.72
C VAL A 188 33.95 -7.08 -13.70
N LEU A 189 32.82 -7.48 -14.32
CA LEU A 189 32.78 -8.71 -15.11
C LEU A 189 33.24 -8.54 -16.56
N GLN A 190 33.31 -7.31 -17.09
CA GLN A 190 33.69 -6.93 -18.48
C GLN A 190 33.00 -7.69 -19.64
N LYS A 191 32.10 -8.62 -19.36
CA LYS A 191 31.29 -9.37 -20.34
C LYS A 191 30.28 -8.45 -21.04
N ARG A 192 30.04 -8.67 -22.33
CA ARG A 192 29.08 -7.89 -23.14
C ARG A 192 27.69 -7.82 -22.48
N LEU A 193 27.18 -8.94 -21.97
CA LEU A 193 25.88 -9.01 -21.29
C LEU A 193 25.84 -8.20 -19.97
N ALA A 194 26.98 -8.04 -19.29
CA ALA A 194 27.06 -7.21 -18.08
C ALA A 194 27.05 -5.71 -18.44
N ARG A 195 27.66 -5.33 -19.57
CA ARG A 195 27.68 -3.94 -20.08
C ARG A 195 26.31 -3.44 -20.57
N ILE A 196 25.50 -4.29 -21.20
CA ILE A 196 24.17 -3.90 -21.69
C ILE A 196 23.08 -3.89 -20.61
N ALA A 197 23.35 -4.49 -19.44
CA ALA A 197 22.40 -4.61 -18.35
C ALA A 197 21.88 -3.25 -17.84
N PRO A 198 22.75 -2.29 -17.43
CA PRO A 198 22.29 -0.99 -16.96
C PRO A 198 21.55 -0.21 -18.06
N ILE A 199 22.01 -0.30 -19.31
CA ILE A 199 21.36 0.38 -20.45
C ILE A 199 19.95 -0.18 -20.67
N SER A 200 19.80 -1.50 -20.73
CA SER A 200 18.50 -2.16 -20.94
C SER A 200 17.54 -1.83 -19.80
N PHE A 201 18.03 -1.83 -18.55
CA PHE A 201 17.27 -1.43 -17.38
C PHE A 201 16.77 0.03 -17.48
N VAL A 202 17.66 0.97 -17.80
CA VAL A 202 17.32 2.39 -17.93
C VAL A 202 16.29 2.61 -19.04
N ILE A 203 16.43 1.95 -20.20
CA ILE A 203 15.44 2.07 -21.28
C ILE A 203 14.05 1.61 -20.80
N GLY A 204 13.95 0.46 -20.13
CA GLY A 204 12.68 -0.03 -19.60
C GLY A 204 12.08 0.89 -18.52
N PHE A 205 12.94 1.41 -17.63
CA PHE A 205 12.52 2.32 -16.57
C PHE A 205 12.01 3.65 -17.15
N CYS A 206 12.82 4.32 -17.99
CA CYS A 206 12.48 5.59 -18.61
C CYS A 206 11.25 5.49 -19.52
N LEU A 207 11.10 4.40 -20.29
CA LEU A 207 9.91 4.19 -21.12
C LEU A 207 8.62 4.24 -20.28
N THR A 208 8.64 3.58 -19.12
CA THR A 208 7.47 3.54 -18.23
C THR A 208 7.19 4.91 -17.61
N ILE A 209 8.23 5.66 -17.21
CA ILE A 209 8.08 7.04 -16.72
C ILE A 209 7.52 7.96 -17.81
N LEU A 210 8.01 7.84 -19.05
CA LEU A 210 7.56 8.67 -20.17
C LEU A 210 6.07 8.48 -20.47
N LEU A 211 5.53 7.26 -20.34
CA LEU A 211 4.09 7.01 -20.51
C LEU A 211 3.23 7.82 -19.53
N VAL A 212 3.74 8.09 -18.33
CA VAL A 212 3.08 8.94 -17.34
C VAL A 212 3.34 10.42 -17.61
N VAL A 213 4.57 10.80 -17.96
CA VAL A 213 4.96 12.21 -18.12
C VAL A 213 4.35 12.86 -19.36
N ILE A 214 4.22 12.12 -20.47
CA ILE A 214 3.76 12.67 -21.77
C ILE A 214 2.40 13.38 -21.64
N PRO A 215 1.34 12.79 -21.06
CA PRO A 215 0.05 13.48 -20.90
C PRO A 215 0.11 14.80 -20.13
N TYR A 216 0.96 14.88 -19.11
CA TYR A 216 1.15 16.12 -18.34
C TYR A 216 1.94 17.16 -19.13
N TRP A 217 2.93 16.74 -19.90
CA TRP A 217 3.69 17.63 -20.77
C TRP A 217 2.82 18.21 -21.88
N THR A 218 2.04 17.38 -22.57
CA THR A 218 1.17 17.84 -23.67
C THR A 218 0.00 18.71 -23.21
N SER A 219 -0.42 18.59 -21.95
CA SER A 219 -1.48 19.42 -21.37
C SER A 219 -0.97 20.68 -20.64
N GLY A 220 0.35 20.91 -20.61
CA GLY A 220 0.95 22.07 -19.91
C GLY A 220 0.98 21.95 -18.38
N ASN A 221 0.73 20.75 -17.84
CA ASN A 221 0.57 20.46 -16.41
C ASN A 221 1.79 19.73 -15.81
N LEU A 222 2.98 19.88 -16.39
CA LEU A 222 4.17 19.19 -15.87
C LEU A 222 4.55 19.66 -14.45
N SER A 223 4.29 20.93 -14.13
CA SER A 223 4.57 21.51 -12.82
C SER A 223 3.79 20.84 -11.69
N ILE A 224 2.50 20.53 -11.90
CA ILE A 224 1.68 19.86 -10.88
C ILE A 224 2.11 18.41 -10.66
N LEU A 225 2.55 17.70 -11.71
CA LEU A 225 3.12 16.35 -11.57
C LEU A 225 4.40 16.39 -10.73
N TYR A 226 5.31 17.31 -11.04
CA TYR A 226 6.55 17.50 -10.28
C TYR A 226 6.26 17.80 -8.80
N ARG A 227 5.38 18.78 -8.54
CA ARG A 227 5.02 19.18 -7.18
C ARG A 227 4.39 18.04 -6.38
N SER A 228 3.51 17.27 -7.01
CA SER A 228 2.75 16.22 -6.31
C SER A 228 3.57 14.96 -6.06
N VAL A 229 4.44 14.56 -7.00
CA VAL A 229 5.19 13.29 -6.93
C VAL A 229 6.55 13.44 -6.26
N LEU A 230 7.20 14.61 -6.40
CA LEU A 230 8.54 14.83 -5.85
C LEU A 230 8.46 15.78 -4.64
N GLU A 231 8.04 17.02 -4.87
CA GLU A 231 8.11 18.08 -3.86
C GLU A 231 7.32 17.74 -2.59
N ALA A 232 6.04 17.38 -2.72
CA ALA A 232 5.16 17.08 -1.58
C ALA A 232 5.70 15.92 -0.70
N PRO A 233 6.06 14.73 -1.23
CA PRO A 233 6.67 13.68 -0.41
C PRO A 233 7.99 14.08 0.26
N PHE A 234 8.84 14.87 -0.41
CA PHE A 234 10.09 15.35 0.19
C PHE A 234 9.84 16.31 1.35
N HIS A 235 8.96 17.30 1.19
CA HIS A 235 8.59 18.21 2.28
C HIS A 235 7.86 17.49 3.42
N TYR A 236 7.01 16.51 3.11
CA TYR A 236 6.31 15.71 4.11
C TYR A 236 7.26 14.81 4.92
N SER A 237 8.21 14.15 4.27
CA SER A 237 9.19 13.32 4.98
C SER A 237 10.12 14.17 5.86
N THR A 238 10.60 15.30 5.36
CA THR A 238 11.53 16.17 6.11
C THR A 238 10.90 16.81 7.35
N SER A 239 9.61 17.13 7.31
CA SER A 239 8.89 17.67 8.48
C SER A 239 8.63 16.63 9.57
N GLN A 240 8.71 15.33 9.27
CA GLN A 240 8.43 14.23 10.19
C GLN A 240 9.68 13.56 10.79
N ILE A 241 10.87 13.87 10.28
CA ILE A 241 12.12 13.23 10.71
C ILE A 241 12.53 13.72 12.12
N SER A 242 12.00 13.08 13.16
CA SER A 242 12.63 13.05 14.49
C SER A 242 13.59 11.85 14.57
N ARG A 243 14.86 12.08 14.19
CA ARG A 243 15.89 11.04 13.97
C ARG A 243 16.20 10.16 15.19
N SER A 244 15.86 10.59 16.41
CA SER A 244 16.16 9.84 17.64
C SER A 244 15.05 8.86 18.08
N GLY A 245 13.82 8.99 17.56
CA GLY A 245 12.67 8.14 17.93
C GLY A 245 12.29 7.08 16.88
N LEU A 246 12.69 7.23 15.63
CA LEU A 246 12.24 6.40 14.51
C LEU A 246 12.67 4.93 14.60
N THR A 247 13.94 4.67 14.92
CA THR A 247 14.49 3.30 14.99
C THR A 247 14.00 2.55 16.22
N SER A 248 13.95 3.22 17.37
CA SER A 248 13.41 2.65 18.60
C SER A 248 11.92 2.39 18.48
N HIS A 249 11.13 3.31 17.91
CA HIS A 249 9.70 3.10 17.71
C HIS A 249 9.40 2.00 16.69
N PHE A 250 10.19 1.88 15.61
CA PHE A 250 10.01 0.81 14.61
C PHE A 250 10.34 -0.57 15.18
N ILE A 251 11.43 -0.69 15.94
CA ILE A 251 11.80 -1.95 16.61
C ILE A 251 10.78 -2.28 17.70
N VAL A 252 10.40 -1.30 18.53
CA VAL A 252 9.46 -1.51 19.64
C VAL A 252 8.07 -1.86 19.12
N GLU A 253 7.52 -1.15 18.13
CA GLU A 253 6.23 -1.50 17.53
C GLU A 253 6.33 -2.83 16.77
N GLY A 254 7.39 -3.05 16.00
CA GLY A 254 7.60 -4.31 15.29
C GLY A 254 7.72 -5.52 16.23
N VAL A 255 8.32 -5.36 17.41
CA VAL A 255 8.43 -6.40 18.45
C VAL A 255 7.13 -6.54 19.23
N LYS A 256 6.45 -5.45 19.58
CA LYS A 256 5.17 -5.46 20.32
C LYS A 256 4.03 -6.06 19.49
N GLN A 257 3.98 -5.73 18.20
CA GLN A 257 2.96 -6.20 17.27
C GLN A 257 3.37 -7.51 16.57
N GLY A 258 4.66 -7.84 16.59
CA GLY A 258 5.19 -8.99 15.86
C GLY A 258 5.10 -10.30 16.62
N ASN A 259 4.77 -11.37 15.90
CA ASN A 259 4.74 -12.72 16.45
C ASN A 259 6.18 -13.21 16.77
N PRO A 260 6.50 -13.59 18.01
CA PRO A 260 7.85 -14.04 18.38
C PRO A 260 8.36 -15.22 17.55
N ILE A 261 7.46 -16.13 17.15
CA ILE A 261 7.82 -17.29 16.33
C ILE A 261 8.20 -16.85 14.93
N LEU A 262 7.54 -15.84 14.36
CA LEU A 262 7.92 -15.27 13.08
C LEU A 262 9.27 -14.53 13.13
N TRP A 263 9.55 -13.84 14.22
CA TRP A 263 10.86 -13.20 14.41
C TRP A 263 11.98 -14.24 14.51
N VAL A 264 11.78 -15.29 15.30
CA VAL A 264 12.74 -16.40 15.41
C VAL A 264 12.92 -17.11 14.07
N SER A 265 11.84 -17.38 13.33
CA SER A 265 11.94 -18.03 12.02
C SER A 265 12.57 -17.15 10.96
N PHE A 266 12.30 -15.84 10.99
CA PHE A 266 12.93 -14.85 10.14
C PHE A 266 14.46 -14.84 10.36
N LEU A 267 14.90 -14.73 11.61
CA LEU A 267 16.31 -14.74 11.99
C LEU A 267 16.97 -16.07 11.65
N GLY A 268 16.30 -17.19 11.95
CA GLY A 268 16.78 -18.53 11.60
C GLY A 268 17.00 -18.71 10.10
N GLY A 269 16.06 -18.24 9.28
CA GLY A 269 16.21 -18.26 7.81
C GLY A 269 17.32 -17.34 7.30
N LEU A 270 17.49 -16.17 7.92
CA LEU A 270 18.60 -15.26 7.59
C LEU A 270 19.96 -15.88 7.92
N ILE A 271 20.07 -16.57 9.07
CA ILE A 271 21.26 -17.32 9.44
C ILE A 271 21.57 -18.38 8.37
N LEU A 272 20.57 -19.15 7.91
CA LEU A 272 20.78 -20.14 6.84
C LEU A 272 21.34 -19.50 5.55
N ILE A 273 20.84 -18.33 5.15
CA ILE A 273 21.36 -17.58 3.99
C ILE A 273 22.82 -17.17 4.20
N ILE A 274 23.15 -16.61 5.37
CA ILE A 274 24.51 -16.18 5.71
C ILE A 274 25.45 -17.40 5.77
N THR A 275 25.02 -18.49 6.39
CA THR A 275 25.80 -19.73 6.45
C THR A 275 26.05 -20.30 5.05
N LYS A 276 25.09 -20.25 4.12
CA LYS A 276 25.29 -20.66 2.72
C LYS A 276 26.28 -19.76 1.98
N LEU A 277 26.31 -18.46 2.28
CA LEU A 277 27.28 -17.52 1.70
C LEU A 277 28.71 -17.79 2.19
N ILE A 278 28.87 -18.18 3.45
CA ILE A 278 30.16 -18.53 4.07
C ILE A 278 30.60 -19.94 3.65
N ASN A 279 29.66 -20.90 3.64
CA ASN A 279 29.89 -22.30 3.27
C ASN A 279 29.03 -22.69 2.04
N PRO A 280 29.56 -22.51 0.82
CA PRO A 280 28.84 -22.82 -0.42
C PRO A 280 28.43 -24.30 -0.55
N GLN A 281 29.06 -25.22 0.18
CA GLN A 281 28.75 -26.66 0.14
C GLN A 281 27.44 -27.00 0.86
N LEU A 282 26.86 -26.07 1.63
CA LEU A 282 25.59 -26.29 2.33
C LEU A 282 24.46 -26.55 1.32
N THR A 283 23.86 -27.75 1.34
CA THR A 283 22.84 -28.15 0.35
C THR A 283 21.41 -27.72 0.71
N ILE A 284 21.21 -27.06 1.85
CA ILE A 284 19.89 -26.64 2.35
C ILE A 284 19.23 -25.58 1.45
N ILE A 285 20.03 -24.73 0.81
CA ILE A 285 19.57 -23.63 -0.04
C ILE A 285 20.01 -23.91 -1.48
N ASN A 286 19.04 -23.92 -2.39
CA ASN A 286 19.21 -24.19 -3.83
C ASN A 286 19.58 -22.94 -4.65
N ALA A 287 19.82 -21.80 -3.98
CA ALA A 287 20.17 -20.54 -4.62
C ALA A 287 21.68 -20.40 -4.87
N SER A 288 22.03 -19.82 -6.02
CA SER A 288 23.40 -19.43 -6.34
C SER A 288 23.88 -18.25 -5.48
N ARG A 289 25.21 -18.09 -5.33
CA ARG A 289 25.80 -16.97 -4.58
C ARG A 289 25.30 -15.60 -5.07
N PRO A 290 25.19 -15.33 -6.40
CA PRO A 290 24.59 -14.09 -6.89
C PRO A 290 23.15 -13.87 -6.43
N SER A 291 22.31 -14.92 -6.43
CA SER A 291 20.93 -14.83 -5.94
C SER A 291 20.86 -14.43 -4.47
N LEU A 292 21.75 -14.95 -3.63
CA LEU A 292 21.81 -14.59 -2.20
C LEU A 292 22.30 -13.15 -1.99
N VAL A 293 23.25 -12.68 -2.79
CA VAL A 293 23.69 -11.27 -2.76
C VAL A 293 22.54 -10.35 -3.17
N ILE A 294 21.79 -10.71 -4.22
CA ILE A 294 20.59 -9.97 -4.64
C ILE A 294 19.56 -9.93 -3.52
N PHE A 295 19.33 -11.06 -2.83
CA PHE A 295 18.41 -11.14 -1.69
C PHE A 295 18.80 -10.13 -0.59
N LEU A 296 20.07 -10.11 -0.17
CA LEU A 296 20.56 -9.20 0.86
C LEU A 296 20.53 -7.74 0.41
N LEU A 297 20.93 -7.45 -0.82
CA LEU A 297 20.85 -6.10 -1.39
C LEU A 297 19.41 -5.58 -1.40
N TRP A 298 18.46 -6.42 -1.83
CA TRP A 298 17.04 -6.08 -1.86
C TRP A 298 16.50 -5.81 -0.46
N PHE A 299 16.86 -6.66 0.51
CA PHE A 299 16.50 -6.47 1.91
C PHE A 299 16.99 -5.12 2.45
N LEU A 300 18.27 -4.82 2.26
CA LEU A 300 18.89 -3.57 2.72
C LEU A 300 18.29 -2.35 2.02
N ALA A 301 18.04 -2.43 0.72
CA ALA A 301 17.47 -1.32 -0.04
C ALA A 301 16.02 -1.02 0.36
N ILE A 302 15.20 -2.03 0.63
CA ILE A 302 13.84 -1.84 1.16
C ILE A 302 13.89 -1.31 2.60
N ALA A 303 14.77 -1.84 3.45
CA ALA A 303 14.93 -1.33 4.82
C ALA A 303 15.31 0.15 4.83
N LEU A 304 16.24 0.56 3.95
CA LEU A 304 16.61 1.96 3.75
C LEU A 304 15.43 2.80 3.23
N SER A 305 14.67 2.27 2.27
CA SER A 305 13.48 2.93 1.74
C SER A 305 12.43 3.20 2.82
N ILE A 306 12.14 2.21 3.68
CA ILE A 306 11.22 2.38 4.82
C ILE A 306 11.77 3.40 5.81
N ALA A 307 13.05 3.30 6.18
CA ALA A 307 13.67 4.23 7.12
C ALA A 307 13.66 5.69 6.61
N SER A 308 13.82 5.88 5.30
CA SER A 308 13.82 7.20 4.65
C SER A 308 12.43 7.86 4.60
N SER A 309 11.36 7.09 4.80
CA SER A 309 9.97 7.60 4.68
C SER A 309 9.52 8.50 5.84
N GLY A 310 10.28 8.57 6.93
CA GLY A 310 10.04 9.49 8.05
C GLY A 310 8.96 9.07 9.06
N ASN A 311 8.03 8.17 8.68
CA ASN A 311 6.95 7.67 9.55
C ASN A 311 7.02 6.16 9.78
N THR A 312 6.55 5.73 10.96
CA THR A 312 6.50 4.32 11.40
C THR A 312 5.11 3.72 11.28
N TYR A 313 4.43 3.91 10.14
CA TYR A 313 3.15 3.23 9.91
C TYR A 313 3.36 1.72 9.70
N SER A 314 2.51 0.89 10.31
CA SER A 314 2.60 -0.57 10.23
C SER A 314 2.55 -1.10 8.79
N HIS A 315 1.76 -0.46 7.92
CA HIS A 315 1.63 -0.83 6.51
C HIS A 315 2.90 -0.64 5.68
N TYR A 316 3.88 0.14 6.14
CA TYR A 316 5.16 0.28 5.43
C TYR A 316 5.97 -1.02 5.45
N ILE A 317 5.77 -1.87 6.48
CA ILE A 317 6.43 -3.17 6.64
C ILE A 317 6.00 -4.14 5.53
N ILE A 318 4.84 -3.95 4.90
CA ILE A 318 4.36 -4.80 3.79
C ILE A 318 5.40 -4.93 2.68
N GLN A 319 6.22 -3.89 2.45
CA GLN A 319 7.27 -3.89 1.43
C GLN A 319 8.38 -4.92 1.71
N ILE A 320 8.70 -5.19 2.98
CA ILE A 320 9.76 -6.14 3.36
C ILE A 320 9.23 -7.56 3.63
N LEU A 321 7.91 -7.72 3.81
CA LEU A 321 7.26 -9.00 4.08
C LEU A 321 7.58 -10.12 3.08
N PRO A 322 7.66 -9.89 1.76
CA PRO A 322 8.05 -10.94 0.81
C PRO A 322 9.38 -11.60 1.21
N LEU A 323 10.37 -10.82 1.64
CA LEU A 323 11.67 -11.34 2.06
C LEU A 323 11.59 -12.04 3.42
N MET A 324 10.86 -11.46 4.38
CA MET A 324 10.72 -12.04 5.71
C MET A 324 10.00 -13.40 5.70
N THR A 325 9.00 -13.52 4.82
CA THR A 325 8.22 -14.74 4.67
C THR A 325 8.98 -15.80 3.87
N LEU A 326 9.83 -15.40 2.92
CA LEU A 326 10.77 -16.29 2.24
C LEU A 326 11.80 -16.90 3.21
N THR A 327 12.41 -16.10 4.09
CA THR A 327 13.35 -16.65 5.10
C THR A 327 12.63 -17.53 6.11
N THR A 328 11.42 -17.17 6.52
CA THR A 328 10.57 -18.02 7.37
C THR A 328 10.24 -19.36 6.69
N GLY A 329 9.87 -19.33 5.41
CA GLY A 329 9.65 -20.53 4.62
C GLY A 329 10.91 -21.41 4.54
N LEU A 330 12.08 -20.81 4.33
CA LEU A 330 13.36 -21.53 4.32
C LEU A 330 13.66 -22.19 5.67
N PHE A 331 13.38 -21.48 6.76
CA PHE A 331 13.60 -22.00 8.10
C PHE A 331 12.72 -23.22 8.39
N PHE A 332 11.41 -23.15 8.17
CA PHE A 332 10.49 -24.26 8.45
C PHE A 332 10.58 -25.43 7.46
N SER A 333 11.09 -25.20 6.25
CA SER A 333 11.37 -26.26 5.27
C SER A 333 12.78 -26.86 5.39
N SER A 334 13.62 -26.33 6.29
CA SER A 334 14.98 -26.80 6.48
C SER A 334 15.05 -28.23 7.03
N PRO A 335 16.02 -29.04 6.60
CA PRO A 335 16.28 -30.37 7.17
C PRO A 335 16.57 -30.38 8.67
N ILE A 336 16.87 -29.23 9.30
CA ILE A 336 17.08 -29.13 10.75
C ILE A 336 15.90 -29.68 11.55
N TRP A 337 14.69 -29.57 10.99
CA TRP A 337 13.47 -30.09 11.61
C TRP A 337 13.30 -31.59 11.45
N SER A 338 14.11 -32.30 10.66
CA SER A 338 14.02 -33.76 10.55
C SER A 338 14.18 -34.47 11.90
N ARG A 339 15.07 -33.95 12.76
CA ARG A 339 15.32 -34.45 14.13
C ARG A 339 14.27 -33.98 15.14
N PHE A 340 13.67 -32.81 14.92
CA PHE A 340 12.74 -32.15 15.85
C PHE A 340 11.36 -31.88 15.21
N ARG A 341 10.88 -32.79 14.35
CA ARG A 341 9.77 -32.51 13.42
C ARG A 341 8.50 -32.08 14.13
N TYR A 342 8.17 -32.73 15.25
CA TYR A 342 6.97 -32.43 16.01
C TYR A 342 7.06 -31.09 16.74
N ILE A 343 8.25 -30.72 17.23
CA ILE A 343 8.49 -29.41 17.84
C ILE A 343 8.38 -28.31 16.78
N GLY A 344 8.98 -28.52 15.60
CA GLY A 344 8.87 -27.59 14.48
C GLY A 344 7.44 -27.38 14.02
N ILE A 345 6.66 -28.46 13.87
CA ILE A 345 5.23 -28.40 13.53
C ILE A 345 4.43 -27.69 14.62
N ALA A 346 4.68 -28.00 15.90
CA ALA A 346 4.00 -27.36 17.01
C ALA A 346 4.27 -25.84 17.07
N LEU A 347 5.54 -25.44 16.97
CA LEU A 347 5.93 -24.02 16.92
C LEU A 347 5.33 -23.32 15.70
N PHE A 348 5.39 -23.95 14.52
CA PHE A 348 4.75 -23.40 13.32
C PHE A 348 3.25 -23.22 13.51
N GLY A 349 2.56 -24.24 14.06
CA GLY A 349 1.12 -24.21 14.32
C GLY A 349 0.74 -23.13 15.32
N ILE A 350 1.47 -22.98 16.43
CA ILE A 350 1.25 -21.92 17.42
C ILE A 350 1.45 -20.55 16.76
N GLY A 351 2.52 -20.38 15.99
CA GLY A 351 2.79 -19.14 15.26
C GLY A 351 1.66 -18.78 14.32
N LEU A 352 1.17 -19.75 13.54
CA LEU A 352 0.07 -19.56 12.59
C LEU A 352 -1.26 -19.25 13.30
N LEU A 353 -1.56 -19.91 14.42
CA LEU A 353 -2.79 -19.69 15.19
C LEU A 353 -2.86 -18.29 15.80
N GLU A 354 -1.76 -17.82 16.39
CA GLU A 354 -1.67 -16.46 16.93
C GLU A 354 -1.97 -15.41 15.86
N ILE A 355 -1.44 -15.61 14.66
CA ILE A 355 -1.66 -14.70 13.53
C ILE A 355 -3.08 -14.84 12.96
N ALA A 356 -3.66 -16.04 12.97
CA ALA A 356 -4.99 -16.29 12.43
C ALA A 356 -6.11 -15.84 13.39
N ARG A 357 -5.82 -15.56 14.66
CA ARG A 357 -6.82 -15.20 15.67
C ARG A 357 -7.63 -13.92 15.34
N PRO A 358 -7.02 -12.81 14.89
CA PRO A 358 -7.78 -11.63 14.43
C PRO A 358 -8.69 -11.98 13.25
N LEU A 359 -8.18 -12.73 12.27
CA LEU A 359 -8.95 -13.20 11.11
C LEU A 359 -10.18 -14.02 11.53
N MET A 360 -10.05 -14.92 12.52
CA MET A 360 -11.18 -15.68 13.05
C MET A 360 -12.24 -14.76 13.67
N THR A 361 -11.83 -13.67 14.31
CA THR A 361 -12.72 -12.68 14.92
C THR A 361 -13.46 -11.89 13.84
N GLU A 362 -12.76 -11.49 12.78
CA GLU A 362 -13.34 -10.82 11.61
C GLU A 362 -14.39 -11.70 10.91
N TYR A 363 -14.08 -12.98 10.71
CA TYR A 363 -15.03 -13.94 10.16
C TYR A 363 -16.29 -14.09 11.00
N ARG A 364 -16.15 -14.17 12.34
CA ARG A 364 -17.30 -14.20 13.25
C ARG A 364 -18.14 -12.94 13.15
N SER A 365 -17.49 -11.77 13.06
CA SER A 365 -18.18 -10.49 12.86
C SER A 365 -18.95 -10.47 11.54
N MET A 366 -18.30 -10.82 10.44
CA MET A 366 -18.93 -10.90 9.10
C MET A 366 -20.13 -11.85 9.11
N LEU A 367 -19.99 -13.06 9.66
CA LEU A 367 -21.09 -14.03 9.73
C LEU A 367 -22.28 -13.52 10.58
N THR A 368 -22.00 -12.74 11.62
CA THR A 368 -23.04 -12.11 12.43
C THR A 368 -23.78 -11.04 11.63
N GLN A 369 -23.05 -10.21 10.87
CA GLN A 369 -23.64 -9.19 9.99
C GLN A 369 -24.45 -9.82 8.84
N VAL A 370 -24.00 -10.95 8.28
CA VAL A 370 -24.76 -11.74 7.29
C VAL A 370 -26.10 -12.18 7.89
N LYS A 371 -26.07 -12.78 9.08
CA LYS A 371 -27.30 -13.26 9.75
C LYS A 371 -28.28 -12.13 10.06
N ASN A 372 -27.76 -10.95 10.39
CA ASN A 372 -28.57 -9.79 10.74
C ASN A 372 -28.96 -8.92 9.53
N GLY A 373 -28.46 -9.22 8.32
CA GLY A 373 -28.70 -8.41 7.12
C GLY A 373 -28.04 -7.03 7.13
N THR A 374 -26.97 -6.83 7.91
CA THR A 374 -26.34 -5.52 8.16
C THR A 374 -25.00 -5.31 7.43
N LEU A 375 -24.64 -6.15 6.45
CA LEU A 375 -23.35 -6.10 5.76
C LEU A 375 -23.02 -4.75 5.10
N PHE A 376 -24.03 -4.02 4.65
CA PHE A 376 -23.90 -2.73 3.96
C PHE A 376 -24.60 -1.60 4.72
N GLN A 377 -24.57 -1.68 6.06
CA GLN A 377 -25.31 -0.76 6.92
C GLN A 377 -24.43 -0.09 7.99
N ASP A 378 -23.12 -0.01 7.76
CA ASP A 378 -22.26 0.79 8.62
C ASP A 378 -22.47 2.30 8.44
N GLU A 379 -21.75 3.09 9.25
CA GLU A 379 -21.88 4.53 9.36
C GLU A 379 -21.82 5.26 8.00
N SER A 380 -20.84 4.95 7.14
CA SER A 380 -20.67 5.66 5.86
C SER A 380 -21.72 5.27 4.82
N TYR A 381 -22.18 4.01 4.79
CA TYR A 381 -23.31 3.64 3.93
C TYR A 381 -24.59 4.37 4.36
N ARG A 382 -24.87 4.43 5.67
CA ARG A 382 -26.04 5.16 6.20
C ARG A 382 -25.94 6.66 5.95
N LEU A 383 -24.74 7.24 6.07
CA LEU A 383 -24.50 8.64 5.72
C LEU A 383 -24.77 8.89 4.23
N ALA A 384 -24.27 8.04 3.34
CA ALA A 384 -24.53 8.15 1.92
C ALA A 384 -26.04 8.03 1.60
N ASP A 385 -26.74 7.09 2.21
CA ASP A 385 -28.19 6.90 2.03
C ASP A 385 -29.02 8.08 2.57
N PHE A 386 -28.58 8.71 3.67
CA PHE A 386 -29.17 9.96 4.15
C PHE A 386 -28.95 11.08 3.13
N LEU A 387 -27.71 11.29 2.68
CA LEU A 387 -27.34 12.36 1.77
C LEU A 387 -28.02 12.22 0.40
N ARG A 388 -28.13 11.02 -0.18
CA ARG A 388 -28.84 10.80 -1.45
C ARG A 388 -30.32 11.22 -1.37
N ARG A 389 -30.97 10.96 -0.23
CA ARG A 389 -32.38 11.32 -0.01
C ARG A 389 -32.57 12.80 0.30
N ALA A 390 -31.64 13.38 1.06
CA ALA A 390 -31.74 14.75 1.55
C ALA A 390 -31.10 15.80 0.61
N ASN A 391 -30.32 15.38 -0.38
CA ASN A 391 -29.62 16.21 -1.36
C ASN A 391 -29.77 15.65 -2.80
N PRO A 392 -31.01 15.55 -3.34
CA PRO A 392 -31.24 14.99 -4.67
C PRO A 392 -30.56 15.80 -5.79
N ASP A 393 -30.44 17.12 -5.60
CA ASP A 393 -29.83 18.05 -6.56
C ASP A 393 -28.30 18.07 -6.48
N ARG A 394 -27.69 17.24 -5.60
CA ARG A 394 -26.24 17.12 -5.43
C ARG A 394 -25.56 18.46 -5.16
N GLU A 395 -26.20 19.32 -4.36
CA GLU A 395 -25.61 20.57 -3.87
C GLU A 395 -24.27 20.28 -3.15
N PRO A 396 -23.34 21.26 -3.12
CA PRO A 396 -22.07 21.15 -2.41
C PRO A 396 -22.21 20.60 -0.98
N ILE A 397 -21.40 19.62 -0.60
CA ILE A 397 -21.33 19.10 0.77
C ILE A 397 -19.89 19.11 1.28
N TYR A 398 -19.71 19.22 2.59
CA TYR A 398 -18.40 19.13 3.23
C TYR A 398 -18.37 18.01 4.25
N LEU A 399 -17.61 16.96 3.93
CA LEU A 399 -17.38 15.80 4.79
C LEU A 399 -15.98 15.90 5.39
N LEU A 400 -15.91 15.98 6.73
CA LEU A 400 -14.66 15.94 7.48
C LEU A 400 -14.18 14.49 7.67
N ASP A 401 -15.13 13.58 7.83
CA ASP A 401 -14.90 12.16 7.99
C ASP A 401 -15.73 11.39 6.95
N ASP A 402 -15.42 10.11 6.74
CA ASP A 402 -16.19 9.23 5.83
C ASP A 402 -16.31 9.77 4.39
N HIS A 403 -15.23 10.35 3.87
CA HIS A 403 -15.16 10.95 2.53
C HIS A 403 -15.41 9.96 1.38
N ILE A 404 -15.45 8.64 1.64
CA ILE A 404 -16.00 7.66 0.68
C ILE A 404 -17.45 8.00 0.28
N ALA A 405 -18.21 8.67 1.14
CA ALA A 405 -19.58 9.07 0.86
C ALA A 405 -19.66 10.07 -0.31
N TYR A 406 -18.61 10.83 -0.63
CA TYR A 406 -18.56 11.61 -1.88
C TYR A 406 -18.75 10.69 -3.10
N TRP A 407 -18.00 9.59 -3.15
CA TRP A 407 -18.07 8.63 -4.25
C TRP A 407 -19.42 7.91 -4.32
N LEU A 408 -19.97 7.54 -3.16
CA LEU A 408 -21.27 6.84 -3.03
C LEU A 408 -22.48 7.73 -3.37
N THR A 409 -22.32 9.06 -3.34
CA THR A 409 -23.40 10.03 -3.59
C THR A 409 -23.22 10.85 -4.87
N ASP A 410 -22.19 10.55 -5.66
CA ASP A 410 -21.81 11.32 -6.85
C ASP A 410 -21.54 12.80 -6.58
N THR A 411 -21.00 13.12 -5.39
CA THR A 411 -20.56 14.46 -5.03
C THR A 411 -19.03 14.53 -4.99
N LYS A 412 -18.45 15.73 -4.89
CA LYS A 412 -17.00 15.94 -4.90
C LYS A 412 -16.54 16.76 -3.69
N PRO A 413 -15.32 16.51 -3.17
CA PRO A 413 -14.70 17.38 -2.18
C PRO A 413 -14.64 18.83 -2.68
N LEU A 414 -14.91 19.78 -1.78
CA LEU A 414 -14.97 21.20 -2.12
C LEU A 414 -13.60 21.85 -2.34
N SER A 415 -12.52 21.15 -2.02
CA SER A 415 -11.16 21.57 -2.31
C SER A 415 -10.29 20.36 -2.62
N LYS A 416 -9.26 20.56 -3.44
CA LYS A 416 -8.36 19.46 -3.83
C LYS A 416 -7.63 18.89 -2.63
N ILE A 417 -7.21 19.76 -1.69
CA ILE A 417 -6.43 19.32 -0.54
C ILE A 417 -7.22 18.39 0.38
N ILE A 418 -8.54 18.61 0.52
CA ILE A 418 -9.41 17.77 1.34
C ILE A 418 -9.90 16.49 0.64
N THR A 419 -9.35 16.13 -0.52
CA THR A 419 -9.57 14.79 -1.09
C THR A 419 -9.18 13.73 -0.07
N HIS A 420 -8.08 13.95 0.65
CA HIS A 420 -7.79 13.30 1.92
C HIS A 420 -7.99 14.33 3.07
N PRO A 421 -9.01 14.19 3.94
CA PRO A 421 -9.41 15.25 4.86
C PRO A 421 -8.30 15.82 5.74
N SER A 422 -7.39 14.97 6.23
CA SER A 422 -6.32 15.41 7.14
C SER A 422 -5.23 16.27 6.51
N ASN A 423 -5.15 16.35 5.18
CA ASN A 423 -4.14 17.16 4.49
C ASN A 423 -4.32 18.66 4.75
N ILE A 424 -5.53 19.10 5.13
CA ILE A 424 -5.79 20.50 5.49
C ILE A 424 -4.95 20.96 6.69
N ASN A 425 -4.57 20.02 7.57
CA ASN A 425 -3.76 20.27 8.74
C ASN A 425 -2.30 19.82 8.56
N GLN A 426 -1.84 19.74 7.30
CA GLN A 426 -0.44 19.42 6.96
C GLN A 426 0.16 20.64 6.25
N PRO A 427 0.78 21.60 6.97
CA PRO A 427 1.26 22.86 6.40
C PRO A 427 2.19 22.67 5.19
N ALA A 428 3.05 21.64 5.25
CA ALA A 428 3.93 21.28 4.14
C ALA A 428 3.15 20.93 2.87
N LEU A 429 2.13 20.07 2.98
CA LEU A 429 1.32 19.65 1.82
C LEU A 429 0.43 20.79 1.33
N LEU A 430 -0.18 21.53 2.27
CA LEU A 430 -1.06 22.65 1.96
C LEU A 430 -0.31 23.71 1.16
N LYS A 431 0.93 24.05 1.55
CA LYS A 431 1.76 25.01 0.84
C LYS A 431 2.17 24.54 -0.55
N THR A 432 2.53 23.26 -0.71
CA THR A 432 2.89 22.70 -2.02
C THR A 432 1.73 22.77 -3.02
N VAL A 433 0.49 22.61 -2.56
CA VAL A 433 -0.70 22.57 -3.42
C VAL A 433 -1.31 23.96 -3.63
N MET A 434 -1.42 24.75 -2.56
CA MET A 434 -2.21 25.98 -2.51
C MET A 434 -1.34 27.26 -2.48
N GLY A 435 -0.02 27.13 -2.33
CA GLY A 435 0.93 28.25 -2.26
C GLY A 435 1.40 28.59 -0.85
N GLU A 436 2.49 29.36 -0.74
CA GLU A 436 3.19 29.64 0.54
C GLU A 436 2.33 30.31 1.62
N ASP A 437 1.34 31.10 1.21
CA ASP A 437 0.44 31.84 2.11
C ASP A 437 -0.75 31.00 2.61
N ALA A 438 -0.84 29.73 2.18
CA ALA A 438 -1.95 28.86 2.53
C ALA A 438 -1.86 28.40 3.99
N THR A 439 -2.97 28.53 4.71
CA THR A 439 -3.13 28.04 6.09
C THR A 439 -4.44 27.26 6.20
N ALA A 440 -4.54 26.40 7.22
CA ALA A 440 -5.73 25.58 7.45
C ALA A 440 -6.97 26.46 7.64
N GLU A 441 -6.83 27.58 8.36
CA GLU A 441 -7.88 28.55 8.65
C GLU A 441 -8.41 29.20 7.36
N LYS A 442 -7.50 29.68 6.50
CA LYS A 442 -7.87 30.26 5.21
C LYS A 442 -8.60 29.25 4.35
N GLU A 443 -8.13 28.01 4.34
CA GLU A 443 -8.73 26.98 3.50
C GLU A 443 -10.10 26.52 4.01
N ILE A 444 -10.28 26.36 5.32
CA ILE A 444 -11.61 26.13 5.89
C ILE A 444 -12.54 27.30 5.59
N ALA A 445 -12.08 28.55 5.74
CA ALA A 445 -12.88 29.73 5.41
C ALA A 445 -13.31 29.71 3.93
N ASN A 446 -12.41 29.35 3.01
CA ASN A 446 -12.71 29.20 1.58
C ASN A 446 -13.75 28.10 1.32
N ILE A 447 -13.66 26.96 2.01
CA ILE A 447 -14.62 25.85 1.92
C ILE A 447 -16.00 26.30 2.42
N LEU A 448 -16.05 26.94 3.59
CA LEU A 448 -17.30 27.42 4.19
C LEU A 448 -17.94 28.55 3.36
N ALA A 449 -17.15 29.40 2.72
CA ALA A 449 -17.64 30.43 1.81
C ALA A 449 -18.39 29.86 0.59
N LYS A 450 -18.15 28.60 0.21
CA LYS A 450 -18.93 27.88 -0.82
C LYS A 450 -20.32 27.46 -0.33
N LYS A 451 -20.65 27.72 0.94
CA LYS A 451 -21.95 27.48 1.57
C LYS A 451 -22.48 26.06 1.33
N PRO A 452 -21.75 24.99 1.75
CA PRO A 452 -22.24 23.63 1.58
C PRO A 452 -23.65 23.45 2.14
N LEU A 453 -24.49 22.67 1.46
CA LEU A 453 -25.82 22.33 1.96
C LEU A 453 -25.70 21.51 3.25
N PHE A 454 -24.76 20.57 3.28
CA PHE A 454 -24.49 19.71 4.42
C PHE A 454 -23.03 19.76 4.85
N ILE A 455 -22.80 19.81 6.16
CA ILE A 455 -21.50 19.58 6.78
C ILE A 455 -21.62 18.35 7.69
N ALA A 456 -20.78 17.34 7.50
CA ALA A 456 -20.76 16.15 8.33
C ALA A 456 -19.41 15.99 9.04
N LYS A 457 -19.44 15.77 10.35
CA LYS A 457 -18.25 15.52 11.19
C LYS A 457 -18.55 14.50 12.28
N LYS A 458 -17.53 13.77 12.73
CA LYS A 458 -17.63 12.96 13.95
C LYS A 458 -17.65 13.81 15.21
N SER A 459 -17.94 13.21 16.37
CA SER A 459 -17.76 13.91 17.65
C SER A 459 -16.33 14.40 17.81
N TYR A 460 -15.39 13.55 17.39
CA TYR A 460 -13.95 13.74 17.49
C TYR A 460 -13.28 13.71 16.11
N THR A 461 -12.65 14.81 15.70
CA THR A 461 -11.90 14.91 14.43
C THR A 461 -10.42 15.17 14.74
N TRP A 462 -9.66 14.09 14.91
CA TRP A 462 -8.29 14.08 15.45
C TRP A 462 -7.33 15.06 14.75
N TYR A 463 -7.49 15.31 13.44
CA TYR A 463 -6.59 16.18 12.68
C TYR A 463 -6.93 17.66 12.79
N LEU A 464 -8.07 18.03 13.38
CA LEU A 464 -8.43 19.43 13.65
C LEU A 464 -8.23 19.81 15.12
N GLU A 465 -8.03 18.85 16.01
CA GLU A 465 -7.81 19.14 17.43
C GLU A 465 -6.43 19.73 17.73
N SER A 466 -5.43 19.43 16.91
CA SER A 466 -4.09 20.01 17.06
C SER A 466 -4.05 21.52 16.78
N THR A 467 -5.12 22.08 16.19
CA THR A 467 -5.25 23.49 15.83
C THR A 467 -6.53 24.05 16.45
N SER A 468 -6.46 24.46 17.71
CA SER A 468 -7.61 24.95 18.49
C SER A 468 -8.39 26.05 17.77
N GLU A 469 -7.72 26.91 17.02
CA GLU A 469 -8.33 28.03 16.28
C GLU A 469 -9.14 27.56 15.07
N THR A 470 -8.61 26.61 14.27
CA THR A 470 -9.28 26.07 13.08
C THR A 470 -10.58 25.33 13.47
N ASN A 471 -10.53 24.51 14.53
CA ASN A 471 -11.71 23.81 15.04
C ASN A 471 -12.74 24.80 15.64
N GLN A 472 -12.30 25.82 16.37
CA GLN A 472 -13.18 26.86 16.91
C GLN A 472 -13.92 27.62 15.81
N LEU A 473 -13.21 28.03 14.74
CA LEU A 473 -13.81 28.71 13.59
C LEU A 473 -14.93 27.87 12.96
N LEU A 474 -14.69 26.57 12.76
CA LEU A 474 -15.69 25.66 12.23
C LEU A 474 -16.91 25.53 13.16
N LEU A 475 -16.69 25.34 14.46
CA LEU A 475 -17.78 25.20 15.44
C LEU A 475 -18.63 26.46 15.56
N GLU A 476 -18.00 27.64 15.56
CA GLU A 476 -18.70 28.92 15.58
C GLU A 476 -19.53 29.12 14.30
N TYR A 477 -18.96 28.80 13.14
CA TYR A 477 -19.67 28.88 11.86
C TYR A 477 -20.88 27.93 11.81
N LEU A 478 -20.73 26.69 12.27
CA LEU A 478 -21.82 25.72 12.37
C LEU A 478 -22.95 26.23 13.28
N LYS A 479 -22.60 26.81 14.44
CA LYS A 479 -23.57 27.37 15.39
C LYS A 479 -24.38 28.52 14.79
N ASN A 480 -23.75 29.36 13.97
CA ASN A 480 -24.37 30.57 13.43
C ASN A 480 -25.18 30.29 12.15
N HIS A 481 -24.72 29.36 11.29
CA HIS A 481 -25.27 29.20 9.93
C HIS A 481 -25.92 27.84 9.65
N TYR A 482 -25.77 26.86 10.54
CA TYR A 482 -26.28 25.51 10.32
C TYR A 482 -27.16 25.05 11.49
N GLN A 483 -27.92 23.99 11.24
CA GLN A 483 -28.70 23.28 12.26
C GLN A 483 -28.42 21.77 12.18
N LEU A 484 -28.26 21.13 13.34
CA LEU A 484 -28.11 19.68 13.40
C LEU A 484 -29.42 19.04 12.92
N THR A 485 -29.35 18.26 11.84
CA THR A 485 -30.53 17.67 11.19
C THR A 485 -30.56 16.15 11.34
N ALA A 486 -29.40 15.50 11.47
CA ALA A 486 -29.30 14.08 11.72
C ALA A 486 -28.07 13.72 12.56
N LYS A 487 -28.17 12.61 13.30
CA LYS A 487 -27.06 11.92 13.94
C LYS A 487 -27.09 10.46 13.50
N ILE A 488 -26.00 9.99 12.90
CA ILE A 488 -25.83 8.63 12.40
C ILE A 488 -24.67 8.03 13.17
N GLU A 489 -24.95 7.27 14.22
CA GLU A 489 -23.93 6.76 15.14
C GLU A 489 -23.09 7.90 15.76
N ASP A 490 -21.81 8.04 15.39
CA ASP A 490 -20.94 9.13 15.85
C ASP A 490 -20.87 10.31 14.86
N MET A 491 -21.47 10.17 13.68
CA MET A 491 -21.53 11.21 12.66
C MET A 491 -22.66 12.21 12.92
N TYR A 492 -22.31 13.50 13.03
CA TYR A 492 -23.24 14.62 13.16
C TYR A 492 -23.38 15.33 11.81
N VAL A 493 -24.61 15.42 11.30
CA VAL A 493 -24.91 16.02 10.00
C VAL A 493 -25.68 17.32 10.19
N TYR A 494 -25.04 18.42 9.80
CA TYR A 494 -25.54 19.78 9.89
C TYR A 494 -26.05 20.25 8.54
N LYS A 495 -27.27 20.80 8.48
CA LYS A 495 -27.85 21.40 7.27
C LYS A 495 -27.76 22.92 7.36
N ARG A 496 -27.43 23.58 6.26
CA ARG A 496 -27.47 25.05 6.13
C ARG A 496 -28.87 25.56 6.46
N ARG A 497 -28.97 26.62 7.26
CA ARG A 497 -30.25 27.27 7.63
C ARG A 497 -30.92 27.95 6.45
#